data_AF-K3ZW39-F1
#
_entry.id   AF-K3ZW39-F1
#
_cell.length_a   1.000
_cell.length_b   1.000
_cell.length_c   1.000
_cell.angle_alpha   90.00
_cell.angle_beta   90.00
_cell.angle_gamma   90.00
#
_symmetry.space_group_name_H-M   'P 1'
#
loop_
_entity.id
_entity.type
_entity.pdbx_description
1 polymer ?
#
loop_
_entity_poly.entity_id
_entity_poly.type
_entity_poly.pdbx_seq_one_letter_code
_entity_poly.pdbx_strand_id
1 'polypeptide(L)'
;MATAASPAATSGSGSAAAGEKLMKEERVWIARNFKVPIDGGVPAGLIISSCFRYQNLENFLGQGLQDKIQLVAIDLQDKPAWFLEKVYPPGKVPVLEHNGNVIAESLDLLSYLDANFEGPKLLPQDDPAKQAFADELIGSSDPVIVALFRAGRAAAGAGAGGDDISELVAPALDKVEEALGRFSDGPFFLGQSMSAVDMVYAPFVERFKDFFAAAKQYDMTQGRPKLKEWIEELNKIDAYAATWGDRRLQIAAMMSKFGLEIPVA
;
A
#
# COMPACT_ATOMS: atom_id res chain seq x y z
N MET A 1 37.83 -52.33 -22.11
CA MET A 1 37.92 -50.98 -22.71
C MET A 1 36.61 -50.68 -23.42
N ALA A 2 35.75 -49.86 -22.80
CA ALA A 2 34.66 -49.13 -23.44
C ALA A 2 34.19 -48.06 -22.43
N THR A 3 34.70 -46.86 -22.60
CA THR A 3 34.30 -45.64 -21.87
C THR A 3 33.11 -45.02 -22.59
N ALA A 4 31.96 -44.90 -21.92
CA ALA A 4 30.81 -44.14 -22.39
C ALA A 4 30.87 -42.72 -21.85
N ALA A 5 30.91 -41.74 -22.74
CA ALA A 5 30.82 -40.31 -22.45
C ALA A 5 29.35 -39.87 -22.44
N SER A 6 28.93 -39.13 -21.40
CA SER A 6 27.67 -38.38 -21.36
C SER A 6 27.73 -37.13 -22.24
N PRO A 7 26.65 -36.76 -22.95
CA PRO A 7 26.44 -35.39 -23.37
C PRO A 7 25.58 -34.62 -22.37
N ALA A 8 25.94 -33.34 -22.24
CA ALA A 8 25.47 -32.36 -21.28
C ALA A 8 23.97 -32.03 -21.40
N ALA A 9 23.33 -31.83 -20.25
CA ALA A 9 22.03 -31.19 -20.14
C ALA A 9 22.15 -29.70 -20.51
N THR A 10 21.48 -29.30 -21.59
CA THR A 10 21.22 -27.90 -21.90
C THR A 10 20.22 -27.36 -20.88
N SER A 11 20.69 -26.44 -20.03
CA SER A 11 19.89 -25.71 -19.06
C SER A 11 18.90 -24.78 -19.79
N GLY A 12 17.61 -24.97 -19.50
CA GLY A 12 16.51 -24.23 -20.09
C GLY A 12 16.52 -22.76 -19.68
N SER A 13 16.66 -21.89 -20.67
CA SER A 13 16.48 -20.44 -20.64
C SER A 13 15.02 -19.97 -20.41
N GLY A 14 14.15 -20.85 -19.90
CA GLY A 14 12.70 -20.58 -19.78
C GLY A 14 12.29 -19.77 -18.55
N SER A 15 13.07 -19.80 -17.47
CA SER A 15 12.71 -19.15 -16.19
C SER A 15 12.96 -17.63 -16.21
N ALA A 16 14.12 -17.20 -16.72
CA ALA A 16 14.46 -15.77 -16.81
C ALA A 16 13.51 -15.00 -17.74
N ALA A 17 13.13 -15.59 -18.88
CA ALA A 17 12.20 -14.98 -19.82
C ALA A 17 10.76 -14.87 -19.28
N ALA A 18 10.35 -15.78 -18.38
CA ALA A 18 9.05 -15.69 -17.71
C ALA A 18 9.05 -14.55 -16.68
N GLY A 19 10.11 -14.41 -15.89
CA GLY A 19 10.28 -13.30 -14.94
C GLY A 19 10.36 -11.93 -15.62
N GLU A 20 11.07 -11.83 -16.75
CA GLU A 20 11.16 -10.59 -17.54
C GLU A 20 9.84 -10.22 -18.23
N LYS A 21 9.02 -11.22 -18.59
CA LYS A 21 7.69 -11.03 -19.16
C LYS A 21 6.66 -10.64 -18.09
N LEU A 22 6.74 -11.19 -16.88
CA LEU A 22 5.97 -10.76 -15.70
C LEU A 22 6.25 -9.31 -15.31
N MET A 23 7.50 -8.86 -15.43
CA MET A 23 7.91 -7.45 -15.18
C MET A 23 7.41 -6.49 -16.28
N LYS A 24 7.32 -6.93 -17.54
CA LYS A 24 6.76 -6.14 -18.67
C LYS A 24 5.22 -6.16 -18.75
N GLU A 25 4.59 -7.07 -18.02
CA GLU A 25 3.12 -7.17 -17.87
C GLU A 25 2.64 -6.55 -16.54
N GLU A 26 3.33 -5.53 -16.01
CA GLU A 26 2.76 -4.53 -15.11
C GLU A 26 1.63 -3.75 -15.82
N ARG A 27 0.56 -4.45 -16.17
CA ARG A 27 -0.70 -3.87 -16.61
C ARG A 27 -1.49 -3.51 -15.37
N VAL A 28 -1.18 -2.33 -14.84
CA VAL A 28 -2.01 -1.68 -13.84
C VAL A 28 -3.20 -1.05 -14.58
N TRP A 29 -4.39 -1.64 -14.41
CA TRP A 29 -5.64 -1.23 -15.04
C TRP A 29 -6.24 -0.01 -14.35
N ILE A 30 -6.55 1.10 -15.05
CA ILE A 30 -7.64 2.03 -14.65
C ILE A 30 -8.27 2.78 -15.86
N ALA A 31 -9.53 3.21 -15.67
CA ALA A 31 -10.59 3.47 -16.65
C ALA A 31 -10.60 4.87 -17.31
N ARG A 32 -11.23 4.92 -18.49
CA ARG A 32 -11.57 6.13 -19.27
C ARG A 32 -13.06 6.08 -19.59
N ASN A 33 -13.73 7.24 -19.63
CA ASN A 33 -14.60 7.49 -20.77
C ASN A 33 -14.63 8.96 -21.20
N PHE A 34 -14.43 9.18 -22.50
CA PHE A 34 -14.37 10.47 -23.15
C PHE A 34 -15.77 11.06 -23.35
N LYS A 35 -15.90 12.35 -23.06
CA LYS A 35 -16.55 13.36 -23.90
C LYS A 35 -15.95 14.69 -23.47
N VAL A 36 -14.89 15.20 -24.11
CA VAL A 36 -14.88 16.29 -25.11
C VAL A 36 -13.41 16.50 -25.54
N PRO A 37 -13.11 16.98 -26.77
CA PRO A 37 -11.74 17.07 -27.31
C PRO A 37 -10.86 18.09 -26.58
N ILE A 38 -9.55 17.82 -26.63
CA ILE A 38 -8.48 18.68 -26.10
C ILE A 38 -8.33 19.88 -27.03
N ASP A 39 -9.11 20.93 -26.79
CA ASP A 39 -8.80 22.31 -27.17
C ASP A 39 -9.64 23.24 -26.28
N GLY A 40 -9.02 23.77 -25.21
CA GLY A 40 -9.58 24.82 -24.37
C GLY A 40 -10.43 24.37 -23.18
N GLY A 41 -9.79 24.29 -22.00
CA GLY A 41 -10.46 24.24 -20.69
C GLY A 41 -10.94 22.85 -20.26
N VAL A 42 -10.24 22.22 -19.32
CA VAL A 42 -10.63 20.94 -18.73
C VAL A 42 -11.45 21.20 -17.45
N PRO A 43 -12.69 20.71 -17.33
CA PRO A 43 -13.33 20.48 -16.04
C PRO A 43 -13.35 18.98 -15.67
N ALA A 44 -13.25 18.73 -14.35
CA ALA A 44 -13.30 17.45 -13.59
C ALA A 44 -11.95 16.70 -13.38
N GLY A 45 -11.75 16.24 -12.13
CA GLY A 45 -10.44 15.99 -11.49
C GLY A 45 -9.74 14.66 -11.77
N LEU A 46 -8.43 14.64 -11.52
CA LEU A 46 -7.48 13.58 -11.85
C LEU A 46 -6.71 13.13 -10.60
N ILE A 47 -6.75 11.86 -10.21
CA ILE A 47 -5.88 11.28 -9.17
C ILE A 47 -4.78 10.46 -9.85
N ILE A 48 -3.54 10.78 -9.52
CA ILE A 48 -2.34 10.09 -9.98
C ILE A 48 -1.77 9.29 -8.81
N SER A 49 -1.87 7.97 -8.83
CA SER A 49 -1.38 7.13 -7.73
C SER A 49 -0.47 6.01 -8.23
N SER A 50 0.81 6.04 -7.84
CA SER A 50 1.71 4.90 -7.98
C SER A 50 2.19 4.30 -6.66
N CYS A 51 1.51 4.67 -5.58
CA CYS A 51 1.37 3.73 -4.50
C CYS A 51 0.14 2.88 -4.82
N PHE A 52 0.23 1.57 -4.61
CA PHE A 52 -0.90 0.66 -4.40
C PHE A 52 -1.84 1.11 -3.24
N ARG A 53 -1.85 2.40 -2.86
CA ARG A 53 -2.46 2.98 -1.66
C ARG A 53 -3.85 3.57 -1.87
N TYR A 54 -4.31 3.82 -3.09
CA TYR A 54 -5.55 4.59 -3.28
C TYR A 54 -6.40 4.16 -4.49
N GLN A 55 -6.08 3.03 -5.13
CA GLN A 55 -6.81 2.60 -6.34
C GLN A 55 -8.30 2.34 -6.12
N ASN A 56 -8.76 2.20 -4.87
CA ASN A 56 -10.19 2.12 -4.54
C ASN A 56 -10.61 3.05 -3.41
N LEU A 57 -9.96 4.21 -3.31
CA LEU A 57 -10.48 5.29 -2.47
C LEU A 57 -11.89 5.72 -2.92
N GLU A 58 -12.21 5.49 -4.19
CA GLU A 58 -13.54 5.61 -4.80
C GLU A 58 -14.61 4.73 -4.13
N ASN A 59 -14.24 3.53 -3.66
CA ASN A 59 -15.16 2.65 -2.93
C ASN A 59 -15.27 3.06 -1.45
N PHE A 60 -14.20 3.65 -0.90
CA PHE A 60 -14.09 3.90 0.53
C PHE A 60 -14.71 5.24 0.95
N LEU A 61 -14.44 6.31 0.20
CA LEU A 61 -14.98 7.64 0.48
C LEU A 61 -16.47 7.77 0.15
N GLY A 62 -17.15 6.67 -0.19
CA GLY A 62 -18.59 6.65 -0.38
C GLY A 62 -18.98 6.34 -1.81
N GLN A 63 -20.09 5.61 -1.91
CA GLN A 63 -20.85 5.44 -3.14
C GLN A 63 -20.97 6.80 -3.86
N GLY A 64 -20.40 6.92 -5.06
CA GLY A 64 -20.54 8.12 -5.90
C GLY A 64 -19.28 8.91 -6.23
N LEU A 65 -18.09 8.52 -5.75
CA LEU A 65 -16.82 9.09 -6.21
C LEU A 65 -16.21 8.39 -7.43
N GLN A 66 -16.61 7.13 -7.66
CA GLN A 66 -16.19 6.29 -8.80
C GLN A 66 -16.43 6.98 -10.15
N ASP A 67 -17.53 7.74 -10.25
CA ASP A 67 -17.87 8.49 -11.47
C ASP A 67 -17.25 9.90 -11.50
N LYS A 68 -16.63 10.36 -10.40
CA LYS A 68 -16.13 11.73 -10.21
C LYS A 68 -14.60 11.84 -10.23
N ILE A 69 -13.89 10.72 -10.07
CA ILE A 69 -12.44 10.66 -9.99
C ILE A 69 -11.92 9.84 -11.17
N GLN A 70 -10.92 10.38 -11.86
CA GLN A 70 -10.16 9.60 -12.83
C GLN A 70 -8.82 9.20 -12.22
N LEU A 71 -8.51 7.91 -12.18
CA LEU A 71 -7.20 7.44 -11.75
C LEU A 71 -6.23 7.27 -12.94
N VAL A 72 -5.00 7.79 -12.81
CA VAL A 72 -3.91 7.61 -13.78
C VAL A 72 -2.73 6.90 -13.13
N ALA A 73 -2.36 5.77 -13.73
CA ALA A 73 -1.18 5.01 -13.34
C ALA A 73 0.10 5.71 -13.80
N ILE A 74 1.10 5.73 -12.90
CA ILE A 74 2.45 6.21 -13.19
C ILE A 74 3.42 5.08 -12.93
N ASP A 75 4.15 4.66 -13.95
CA ASP A 75 5.31 3.82 -13.76
C ASP A 75 6.36 4.60 -12.94
N LEU A 76 6.79 4.04 -11.82
CA LEU A 76 7.75 4.68 -10.93
C LEU A 76 9.20 4.59 -11.43
N GLN A 77 9.49 3.61 -12.28
CA GLN A 77 10.80 3.43 -12.92
C GLN A 77 10.90 4.28 -14.19
N ASP A 78 9.80 4.46 -14.91
CA ASP A 78 9.71 5.27 -16.12
C ASP A 78 8.57 6.30 -16.04
N LYS A 79 8.81 7.35 -15.24
CA LYS A 79 7.80 8.40 -15.02
C LYS A 79 7.63 9.23 -16.30
N PRO A 80 6.38 9.45 -16.77
CA PRO A 80 6.18 10.18 -18.00
C PRO A 80 6.52 11.68 -17.84
N ALA A 81 7.13 12.27 -18.87
CA ALA A 81 7.58 13.66 -18.86
C ALA A 81 6.46 14.65 -18.50
N TRP A 82 5.23 14.44 -19.00
CA TRP A 82 4.10 15.33 -18.69
C TRP A 82 3.78 15.39 -17.19
N PHE A 83 3.98 14.30 -16.45
CA PHE A 83 3.72 14.27 -15.01
C PHE A 83 4.75 15.13 -14.27
N LEU A 84 6.03 15.00 -14.62
CA LEU A 84 7.13 15.74 -14.02
C LEU A 84 7.12 17.22 -14.43
N GLU A 85 6.71 17.54 -15.64
CA GLU A 85 6.76 18.91 -16.16
C GLU A 85 5.52 19.72 -15.80
N LYS A 86 4.33 19.10 -15.80
CA LYS A 86 3.06 19.83 -15.78
C LYS A 86 2.22 19.59 -14.54
N VAL A 87 2.38 18.45 -13.87
CA VAL A 87 1.53 18.09 -12.73
C VAL A 87 2.28 18.20 -11.43
N TYR A 88 3.35 17.43 -11.25
CA TYR A 88 4.09 17.41 -10.00
C TYR A 88 5.59 17.13 -10.21
N PRO A 89 6.42 18.19 -10.35
CA PRO A 89 7.86 18.08 -10.58
C PRO A 89 8.66 17.23 -9.58
N PRO A 90 8.31 17.18 -8.28
CA PRO A 90 8.99 16.26 -7.37
C PRO A 90 8.81 14.78 -7.74
N GLY A 91 7.83 14.45 -8.60
CA GLY A 91 7.65 13.12 -9.15
C GLY A 91 7.26 12.06 -8.11
N LYS A 92 6.78 12.47 -6.94
CA LYS A 92 6.24 11.57 -5.92
C LYS A 92 4.75 11.37 -6.13
N VAL A 93 4.24 10.32 -5.53
CA VAL A 93 2.83 9.93 -5.55
C VAL A 93 2.39 9.55 -4.13
N PRO A 94 1.07 9.55 -3.83
CA PRO A 94 -0.04 9.99 -4.69
C PRO A 94 -0.07 11.51 -4.92
N VAL A 95 -0.78 11.92 -5.97
CA VAL A 95 -1.11 13.32 -6.30
C VAL A 95 -2.58 13.38 -6.75
N LEU A 96 -3.32 14.39 -6.32
CA LEU A 96 -4.67 14.72 -6.77
C LEU A 96 -4.64 16.09 -7.43
N GLU A 97 -5.14 16.19 -8.65
CA GLU A 97 -5.48 17.44 -9.29
C GLU A 97 -7.00 17.64 -9.22
N HIS A 98 -7.44 18.66 -8.50
CA HIS A 98 -8.85 19.01 -8.35
C HIS A 98 -9.04 20.52 -8.50
N ASN A 99 -9.88 20.93 -9.47
CA ASN A 99 -10.17 22.33 -9.78
C ASN A 99 -8.91 23.17 -10.05
N GLY A 100 -7.94 22.59 -10.76
CA GLY A 100 -6.65 23.23 -11.08
C GLY A 100 -5.66 23.31 -9.92
N ASN A 101 -6.01 22.77 -8.75
CA ASN A 101 -5.09 22.67 -7.61
C ASN A 101 -4.47 21.27 -7.57
N VAL A 102 -3.16 21.23 -7.36
CA VAL A 102 -2.40 19.98 -7.17
C VAL A 102 -2.18 19.76 -5.68
N ILE A 103 -2.77 18.70 -5.15
CA ILE A 103 -2.56 18.20 -3.79
C ILE A 103 -1.65 16.99 -3.88
N ALA A 104 -0.48 17.07 -3.26
CA ALA A 104 0.45 15.96 -3.14
C ALA A 104 0.63 15.60 -1.67
N GLU A 105 1.46 14.58 -1.38
CA GLU A 105 1.63 14.00 -0.04
C GLU A 105 0.38 13.25 0.45
N SER A 106 0.56 12.02 0.94
CA SER A 106 -0.58 11.11 1.17
C SER A 106 -1.53 11.57 2.29
N LEU A 107 -1.02 12.24 3.32
CA LEU A 107 -1.83 12.70 4.46
C LEU A 107 -2.62 13.97 4.13
N ASP A 108 -2.02 14.88 3.36
CA ASP A 108 -2.71 16.09 2.87
C ASP A 108 -3.82 15.69 1.91
N LEU A 109 -3.55 14.73 1.03
CA LEU A 109 -4.54 14.15 0.12
C LEU A 109 -5.70 13.51 0.89
N LEU A 110 -5.41 12.72 1.93
CA LEU A 110 -6.42 12.10 2.78
C LEU A 110 -7.32 13.13 3.48
N SER A 111 -6.70 14.18 4.05
CA SER A 111 -7.41 15.28 4.71
C SER A 111 -8.26 16.08 3.72
N TYR A 112 -7.71 16.34 2.53
CA TYR A 112 -8.43 17.02 1.46
C TYR A 112 -9.68 16.25 1.04
N LEU A 113 -9.55 14.94 0.91
CA LEU A 113 -10.64 14.08 0.47
C LEU A 113 -11.79 14.02 1.50
N ASP A 114 -11.45 13.87 2.78
CA ASP A 114 -12.44 13.89 3.87
C ASP A 114 -13.16 15.24 3.99
N ALA A 115 -12.47 16.35 3.69
CA ALA A 115 -13.04 17.69 3.77
C ALA A 115 -13.91 18.08 2.55
N ASN A 116 -13.56 17.62 1.35
CA ASN A 116 -14.13 18.13 0.09
C ASN A 116 -15.13 17.18 -0.59
N PHE A 117 -15.25 15.94 -0.13
CA PHE A 117 -16.17 14.97 -0.72
C PHE A 117 -17.17 14.43 0.30
N GLU A 118 -18.34 14.04 -0.21
CA GLU A 118 -19.39 13.40 0.56
C GLU A 118 -19.00 11.95 0.87
N GLY A 119 -19.43 11.45 2.03
CA GLY A 119 -19.11 10.09 2.46
C GLY A 119 -19.07 9.97 3.99
N PRO A 120 -18.83 8.76 4.52
CA PRO A 120 -18.49 8.57 5.92
C PRO A 120 -17.24 9.39 6.26
N LYS A 121 -17.29 10.14 7.36
CA LYS A 121 -16.14 10.91 7.81
C LYS A 121 -15.04 9.98 8.30
N LEU A 122 -13.82 10.25 7.85
CA LEU A 122 -12.64 9.45 8.16
C LEU A 122 -12.01 9.86 9.49
N LEU A 123 -12.25 11.09 9.94
CA LEU A 123 -11.79 11.60 11.22
C LEU A 123 -12.98 11.93 12.13
N PRO A 124 -12.83 11.77 13.45
CA PRO A 124 -13.87 12.12 14.41
C PRO A 124 -14.25 13.61 14.32
N GLN A 125 -15.54 13.93 14.25
CA GLN A 125 -16.01 15.32 14.30
C GLN A 125 -16.51 15.72 15.69
N ASP A 126 -17.06 14.76 16.44
CA ASP A 126 -17.81 15.02 17.68
C ASP A 126 -17.16 14.46 18.95
N ASP A 127 -15.98 13.82 18.84
CA ASP A 127 -15.24 13.24 19.97
C ASP A 127 -13.81 13.80 20.01
N PRO A 128 -13.55 14.83 20.85
CA PRO A 128 -12.23 15.42 20.99
C PRO A 128 -11.14 14.46 21.45
N ALA A 129 -11.49 13.42 22.22
CA ALA A 129 -10.50 12.44 22.70
C ALA A 129 -10.08 11.49 21.57
N LYS A 130 -11.04 11.02 20.76
CA LYS A 130 -10.74 10.26 19.54
C LYS A 130 -9.99 11.11 18.51
N GLN A 131 -10.34 12.38 18.36
CA GLN A 131 -9.64 13.29 17.46
C GLN A 131 -8.16 13.48 17.89
N ALA A 132 -7.91 13.79 19.16
CA ALA A 132 -6.55 13.95 19.67
C ALA A 132 -5.71 12.67 19.50
N PHE A 133 -6.31 11.50 19.72
CA PHE A 133 -5.63 10.22 19.50
C PHE A 133 -5.38 9.91 18.02
N ALA A 134 -6.30 10.29 17.13
CA ALA A 134 -6.08 10.20 15.70
C ALA A 134 -4.89 11.04 15.24
N ASP A 135 -4.81 12.30 15.70
CA ASP A 135 -3.71 13.22 15.40
C ASP A 135 -2.37 12.67 15.93
N GLU A 136 -2.36 12.11 17.14
CA GLU A 136 -1.19 11.46 17.72
C GLU A 136 -0.71 10.28 16.86
N LEU A 137 -1.59 9.35 16.50
CA LEU A 137 -1.24 8.15 15.74
C LEU A 137 -0.79 8.50 14.31
N ILE A 138 -1.49 9.40 13.64
CA ILE A 138 -1.11 9.87 12.30
C ILE A 138 0.25 10.58 12.36
N GLY A 139 0.46 11.46 13.35
CA GLY A 139 1.73 12.16 13.54
C GLY A 139 2.90 11.26 13.96
N SER A 140 2.62 10.07 14.50
CA SER A 140 3.62 9.11 15.00
C SER A 140 3.66 7.80 14.21
N SER A 141 3.10 7.75 13.00
CA SER A 141 3.10 6.54 12.17
C SER A 141 4.49 6.19 11.62
N ASP A 142 5.34 7.19 11.38
CA ASP A 142 6.65 7.03 10.74
C ASP A 142 7.57 6.02 11.45
N PRO A 143 7.77 6.08 12.78
CA PRO A 143 8.54 5.06 13.50
C PRO A 143 8.10 3.62 13.25
N VAL A 144 6.78 3.37 13.16
CA VAL A 144 6.24 2.02 12.88
C VAL A 144 6.58 1.60 11.46
N ILE A 145 6.36 2.48 10.49
CA ILE A 145 6.66 2.24 9.08
C ILE A 145 8.16 2.00 8.89
N VAL A 146 9.02 2.81 9.52
CA VAL A 146 10.47 2.67 9.48
C VAL A 146 10.91 1.32 10.08
N ALA A 147 10.31 0.90 11.20
CA ALA A 147 10.61 -0.40 11.80
C ALA A 147 10.27 -1.56 10.84
N LEU A 148 9.11 -1.51 10.18
CA LEU A 148 8.70 -2.49 9.17
C LEU A 148 9.69 -2.55 7.99
N PHE A 149 10.10 -1.40 7.43
CA PHE A 149 11.09 -1.38 6.34
C PHE A 149 12.49 -1.82 6.77
N ARG A 150 12.89 -1.52 8.01
CA ARG A 150 14.17 -1.97 8.57
C ARG A 150 14.18 -3.50 8.72
N ALA A 151 13.11 -4.05 9.29
CA ALA A 151 12.88 -5.48 9.38
C ALA A 151 12.81 -6.14 7.99
N GLY A 152 12.22 -5.47 7.00
CA GLY A 152 12.23 -5.87 5.58
C GLY A 152 13.63 -6.06 5.02
N ARG A 153 14.51 -5.08 5.25
CA ARG A 153 15.92 -5.15 4.84
C ARG A 153 16.69 -6.24 5.57
N ALA A 154 16.45 -6.42 6.88
CA ALA A 154 17.03 -7.52 7.64
C ALA A 154 16.59 -8.89 7.11
N ALA A 155 15.31 -9.03 6.74
CA ALA A 155 14.80 -10.25 6.12
C ALA A 155 15.52 -10.61 4.81
N ALA A 156 15.91 -9.60 4.03
CA ALA A 156 16.67 -9.78 2.81
C ALA A 156 18.18 -10.00 3.00
N GLY A 157 18.68 -10.06 4.25
CA GLY A 157 20.11 -10.15 4.53
C GLY A 157 20.88 -8.86 4.26
N ALA A 158 20.17 -7.76 3.98
CA ALA A 158 20.72 -6.41 3.77
C ALA A 158 20.69 -5.56 5.06
N GLY A 159 20.46 -6.18 6.22
CA GLY A 159 20.50 -5.56 7.55
C GLY A 159 21.92 -5.40 8.09
N ALA A 160 22.06 -4.76 9.26
CA ALA A 160 23.35 -4.56 9.91
C ALA A 160 23.75 -5.83 10.67
N GLY A 161 24.06 -6.92 9.96
CA GLY A 161 24.67 -8.13 10.52
C GLY A 161 23.90 -8.80 11.66
N GLY A 162 23.03 -9.76 11.32
CA GLY A 162 22.42 -10.67 12.32
C GLY A 162 21.18 -10.14 13.04
N ASP A 163 20.63 -9.00 12.63
CA ASP A 163 19.39 -8.46 13.20
C ASP A 163 18.23 -9.47 13.10
N ASP A 164 17.66 -9.83 14.25
CA ASP A 164 16.42 -10.60 14.29
C ASP A 164 15.25 -9.67 13.95
N ILE A 165 14.49 -10.05 12.91
CA ILE A 165 13.30 -9.33 12.44
C ILE A 165 12.32 -9.10 13.59
N SER A 166 12.16 -10.11 14.46
CA SER A 166 11.26 -10.04 15.60
C SER A 166 11.68 -8.93 16.56
N GLU A 167 12.97 -8.80 16.88
CA GLU A 167 13.50 -7.74 17.73
C GLU A 167 13.34 -6.34 17.09
N LEU A 168 13.48 -6.26 15.76
CA LEU A 168 13.37 -4.99 15.04
C LEU A 168 11.93 -4.46 14.96
N VAL A 169 10.94 -5.36 14.89
CA VAL A 169 9.55 -5.02 14.58
C VAL A 169 8.61 -5.16 15.78
N ALA A 170 8.88 -6.05 16.74
CA ALA A 170 8.00 -6.31 17.87
C ALA A 170 7.67 -5.04 18.68
N PRO A 171 8.63 -4.15 19.03
CA PRO A 171 8.29 -2.93 19.78
C PRO A 171 7.33 -2.00 19.04
N ALA A 172 7.40 -1.97 17.70
CA ALA A 172 6.48 -1.18 16.89
C ALA A 172 5.09 -1.83 16.83
N LEU A 173 5.02 -3.15 16.71
CA LEU A 173 3.76 -3.87 16.68
C LEU A 173 3.08 -3.93 18.05
N ASP A 174 3.84 -3.94 19.14
CA ASP A 174 3.30 -3.89 20.50
C ASP A 174 2.64 -2.52 20.77
N LYS A 175 3.22 -1.43 20.26
CA LYS A 175 2.58 -0.10 20.27
C LYS A 175 1.31 -0.07 19.45
N VAL A 176 1.28 -0.73 18.30
CA VAL A 176 0.07 -0.85 17.47
C VAL A 176 -1.01 -1.67 18.21
N GLU A 177 -0.64 -2.78 18.83
CA GLU A 177 -1.55 -3.61 19.65
C GLU A 177 -2.12 -2.82 20.84
N GLU A 178 -1.28 -2.05 21.54
CA GLU A 178 -1.71 -1.15 22.62
C GLU A 178 -2.68 -0.09 22.11
N ALA A 179 -2.37 0.55 20.98
CA ALA A 179 -3.19 1.59 20.37
C ALA A 179 -4.56 1.06 19.90
N LEU A 180 -4.60 -0.13 19.31
CA LEU A 180 -5.86 -0.82 18.97
C LEU A 180 -6.69 -1.15 20.22
N GLY A 181 -6.07 -1.24 21.40
CA GLY A 181 -6.74 -1.47 22.68
C GLY A 181 -7.26 -0.21 23.37
N ARG A 182 -7.04 0.99 22.79
CA ARG A 182 -7.35 2.26 23.44
C ARG A 182 -8.84 2.44 23.69
N PHE A 183 -9.66 2.04 22.73
CA PHE A 183 -11.12 2.07 22.81
C PHE A 183 -11.67 0.65 22.73
N SER A 184 -12.68 0.38 23.55
CA SER A 184 -13.28 -0.97 23.66
C SER A 184 -14.55 -1.13 22.82
N ASP A 185 -14.94 -0.10 22.07
CA ASP A 185 -16.19 -0.01 21.30
C ASP A 185 -16.02 -0.47 19.84
N GLY A 186 -14.90 -1.10 19.49
CA GLY A 186 -14.74 -1.78 18.21
C GLY A 186 -13.30 -2.19 17.90
N PRO A 187 -13.10 -2.79 16.71
CA PRO A 187 -11.83 -3.41 16.32
C PRO A 187 -10.84 -2.42 15.66
N PHE A 188 -11.27 -1.19 15.35
CA PHE A 188 -10.45 -0.17 14.68
C PHE A 188 -9.83 0.79 15.70
N PHE A 189 -8.80 1.54 15.28
CA PHE A 189 -8.06 2.44 16.18
C PHE A 189 -8.94 3.47 16.91
N LEU A 190 -10.06 3.87 16.29
CA LEU A 190 -11.01 4.83 16.84
C LEU A 190 -12.37 4.20 17.20
N GLY A 191 -12.45 2.87 17.32
CA GLY A 191 -13.62 2.12 17.75
C GLY A 191 -14.31 1.34 16.63
N GLN A 192 -15.61 1.57 16.45
CA GLN A 192 -16.48 0.69 15.66
C GLN A 192 -16.26 0.74 14.14
N SER A 193 -15.78 1.87 13.60
CA SER A 193 -15.66 2.10 12.16
C SER A 193 -14.24 2.44 11.77
N MET A 194 -13.84 1.97 10.59
CA MET A 194 -12.54 2.30 10.00
C MET A 194 -12.42 3.82 9.78
N SER A 195 -11.24 4.34 10.09
CA SER A 195 -10.90 5.76 10.08
C SER A 195 -9.67 6.06 9.21
N ALA A 196 -9.31 7.33 9.10
CA ALA A 196 -8.06 7.78 8.48
C ALA A 196 -6.83 7.13 9.14
N VAL A 197 -6.88 6.88 10.45
CA VAL A 197 -5.79 6.22 11.18
C VAL A 197 -5.57 4.81 10.61
N ASP A 198 -6.63 4.02 10.49
CA ASP A 198 -6.54 2.67 9.94
C ASP A 198 -5.95 2.67 8.51
N MET A 199 -6.32 3.65 7.67
CA MET A 199 -5.77 3.80 6.32
C MET A 199 -4.27 4.09 6.29
N VAL A 200 -3.74 4.77 7.30
CA VAL A 200 -2.30 5.06 7.40
C VAL A 200 -1.53 3.77 7.67
N TYR A 201 -2.03 2.91 8.57
CA TYR A 201 -1.32 1.70 9.00
C TYR A 201 -1.57 0.49 8.08
N ALA A 202 -2.80 0.28 7.62
CA ALA A 202 -3.24 -0.93 6.91
C ALA A 202 -2.36 -1.33 5.71
N PRO A 203 -1.98 -0.41 4.79
CA PRO A 203 -1.17 -0.75 3.63
C PRO A 203 0.23 -1.26 3.99
N PHE A 204 0.76 -0.89 5.16
CA PHE A 204 2.06 -1.34 5.61
C PHE A 204 1.96 -2.64 6.39
N VAL A 205 1.07 -2.70 7.38
CA VAL A 205 0.90 -3.90 8.20
C VAL A 205 0.60 -5.12 7.32
N GLU A 206 -0.34 -5.01 6.39
CA GLU A 206 -0.71 -6.17 5.58
C GLU A 206 0.39 -6.60 4.60
N ARG A 207 1.03 -5.66 3.89
CA ARG A 207 2.13 -6.00 2.96
C ARG A 207 3.29 -6.65 3.68
N PHE A 208 3.66 -6.13 4.85
CA PHE A 208 4.76 -6.68 5.62
C PHE A 208 4.38 -7.99 6.31
N LYS A 209 3.11 -8.18 6.71
CA LYS A 209 2.63 -9.47 7.24
C LYS A 209 2.85 -10.58 6.22
N ASP A 210 2.38 -10.38 5.00
CA ASP A 210 2.50 -11.40 3.96
C ASP A 210 3.96 -11.58 3.51
N PHE A 211 4.72 -10.49 3.41
CA PHE A 211 6.13 -10.53 3.09
C PHE A 211 6.95 -11.30 4.15
N PHE A 212 6.78 -11.01 5.44
CA PHE A 212 7.52 -11.69 6.51
C PHE A 212 7.13 -13.16 6.67
N ALA A 213 5.83 -13.47 6.50
CA ALA A 213 5.38 -14.86 6.47
C ALA A 213 6.04 -15.63 5.33
N ALA A 214 6.12 -15.05 4.13
CA ALA A 214 6.73 -15.69 2.97
C ALA A 214 8.26 -15.76 3.05
N ALA A 215 8.94 -14.70 3.51
CA ALA A 215 10.40 -14.61 3.49
C ALA A 215 11.04 -15.39 4.65
N LYS A 216 10.37 -15.43 5.80
CA LYS A 216 10.98 -15.81 7.09
C LYS A 216 10.06 -16.62 8.00
N GLN A 217 8.86 -16.98 7.53
CA GLN A 217 7.85 -17.69 8.33
C GLN A 217 7.51 -16.95 9.63
N TYR A 218 7.65 -15.62 9.64
CA TYR A 218 7.38 -14.80 10.81
C TYR A 218 5.95 -14.28 10.77
N ASP A 219 5.17 -14.57 11.81
CA ASP A 219 3.81 -14.09 11.99
C ASP A 219 3.80 -12.84 12.90
N MET A 220 3.53 -11.69 12.31
CA MET A 220 3.40 -10.41 13.02
C MET A 220 2.28 -10.41 14.06
N THR A 221 1.25 -11.26 13.89
CA THR A 221 0.07 -11.31 14.76
C THR A 221 0.27 -12.19 15.99
N GLN A 222 1.37 -12.95 16.06
CA GLN A 222 1.66 -13.82 17.19
C GLN A 222 1.81 -13.00 18.49
N GLY A 223 0.92 -13.27 19.45
CA GLY A 223 0.85 -12.52 20.72
C GLY A 223 0.12 -11.17 20.63
N ARG A 224 -0.47 -10.83 19.49
CA ARG A 224 -1.14 -9.54 19.22
C ARG A 224 -2.57 -9.77 18.72
N PRO A 225 -3.49 -10.16 19.62
CA PRO A 225 -4.85 -10.54 19.23
C PRO A 225 -5.65 -9.38 18.62
N LYS A 226 -5.44 -8.12 19.05
CA LYS A 226 -6.17 -6.99 18.46
C LYS A 226 -5.65 -6.67 17.07
N LEU A 227 -4.34 -6.76 16.85
CA LEU A 227 -3.77 -6.64 15.52
C LEU A 227 -4.35 -7.69 14.57
N LYS A 228 -4.51 -8.93 15.06
CA LYS A 228 -5.13 -10.01 14.29
C LYS A 228 -6.59 -9.69 13.96
N GLU A 229 -7.40 -9.33 14.95
CA GLU A 229 -8.81 -8.96 14.79
C GLU A 229 -8.96 -7.78 13.83
N TRP A 230 -8.15 -6.74 13.99
CA TRP A 230 -8.14 -5.56 13.13
C TRP A 230 -7.89 -5.92 11.65
N ILE A 231 -6.93 -6.81 11.35
CA ILE A 231 -6.70 -7.30 9.99
C ILE A 231 -7.92 -8.08 9.48
N GLU A 232 -8.52 -8.95 10.30
CA GLU A 232 -9.69 -9.73 9.93
C GLU A 232 -10.90 -8.83 9.61
N GLU A 233 -11.12 -7.77 10.40
CA GLU A 233 -12.21 -6.81 10.21
C GLU A 233 -11.98 -5.88 9.02
N LEU A 234 -10.73 -5.42 8.80
CA LEU A 234 -10.37 -4.68 7.59
C LEU A 234 -10.72 -5.47 6.31
N ASN A 235 -10.39 -6.76 6.29
CA ASN A 235 -10.64 -7.62 5.13
C ASN A 235 -12.13 -7.90 4.87
N LYS A 236 -13.03 -7.58 5.81
CA LYS A 236 -14.49 -7.65 5.62
C LYS A 236 -15.07 -6.38 4.98
N ILE A 237 -14.31 -5.29 4.91
CA ILE A 237 -14.75 -4.05 4.28
C ILE A 237 -14.58 -4.20 2.76
N ASP A 238 -15.69 -4.28 2.01
CA ASP A 238 -15.67 -4.47 0.55
C ASP A 238 -14.77 -3.46 -0.17
N ALA A 239 -14.82 -2.19 0.23
CA ALA A 239 -13.99 -1.14 -0.34
C ALA A 239 -12.49 -1.39 -0.15
N TYR A 240 -12.11 -1.88 1.02
CA TYR A 240 -10.74 -2.25 1.33
C TYR A 240 -10.35 -3.54 0.62
N ALA A 241 -11.19 -4.58 0.67
CA ALA A 241 -11.01 -5.86 -0.01
C ALA A 241 -10.80 -5.67 -1.53
N ALA A 242 -11.48 -4.70 -2.14
CA ALA A 242 -11.31 -4.36 -3.55
C ALA A 242 -9.93 -3.76 -3.87
N THR A 243 -9.25 -3.09 -2.92
CA THR A 243 -7.88 -2.54 -3.10
C THR A 243 -6.84 -3.61 -3.38
N TRP A 244 -7.16 -4.87 -3.12
CA TRP A 244 -6.25 -5.98 -3.27
C TRP A 244 -6.23 -6.47 -4.72
N GLY A 245 -5.05 -6.36 -5.34
CA GLY A 245 -4.70 -7.18 -6.49
C GLY A 245 -4.38 -8.62 -6.06
N ASP A 246 -3.82 -9.42 -6.97
CA ASP A 246 -3.37 -10.77 -6.63
C ASP A 246 -2.30 -10.71 -5.51
N ARG A 247 -2.60 -11.35 -4.37
CA ARG A 247 -1.72 -11.40 -3.19
C ARG A 247 -0.35 -11.99 -3.51
N ARG A 248 -0.25 -12.91 -4.47
CA ARG A 248 1.03 -13.48 -4.95
C ARG A 248 1.86 -12.42 -5.66
N LEU A 249 1.24 -11.57 -6.47
CA LEU A 249 1.93 -10.47 -7.15
C LEU A 249 2.42 -9.42 -6.13
N GLN A 250 1.66 -9.14 -5.08
CA GLN A 250 2.08 -8.24 -4.00
C GLN A 250 3.30 -8.78 -3.25
N ILE A 251 3.29 -10.06 -2.89
CA ILE A 251 4.43 -10.72 -2.25
C ILE A 251 5.63 -10.69 -3.20
N ALA A 252 5.46 -11.06 -4.47
CA ALA A 252 6.53 -11.05 -5.46
C ALA A 252 7.15 -9.66 -5.66
N ALA A 253 6.32 -8.61 -5.73
CA ALA A 253 6.78 -7.23 -5.81
C ALA A 253 7.58 -6.81 -4.56
N MET A 254 7.14 -7.23 -3.37
CA MET A 254 7.88 -6.97 -2.13
C MET A 254 9.20 -7.76 -2.08
N MET A 255 9.22 -9.02 -2.50
CA MET A 255 10.45 -9.82 -2.61
C MET A 255 11.45 -9.13 -3.56
N SER A 256 10.99 -8.78 -4.76
CA SER A 256 11.79 -8.06 -5.76
C SER A 256 12.33 -6.73 -5.22
N LYS A 257 11.49 -5.93 -4.55
CA LYS A 257 11.88 -4.66 -3.92
C LYS A 257 13.01 -4.81 -2.91
N PHE A 258 13.05 -5.92 -2.18
CA PHE A 258 14.10 -6.20 -1.21
C PHE A 258 15.22 -7.09 -1.77
N GLY A 259 15.21 -7.42 -3.07
CA GLY A 259 16.25 -8.24 -3.70
C GLY A 259 16.20 -9.73 -3.33
N LEU A 260 15.03 -10.22 -2.90
CA LEU A 260 14.78 -11.63 -2.62
C LEU A 260 14.24 -12.35 -3.85
N GLU A 261 14.55 -13.64 -3.98
CA GLU A 261 13.98 -14.49 -5.01
C GLU A 261 12.46 -14.60 -4.83
N ILE A 262 11.72 -14.49 -5.93
CA ILE A 262 10.28 -14.71 -5.95
C ILE A 262 10.06 -16.22 -5.85
N PRO A 263 9.33 -16.72 -4.82
CA PRO A 263 9.06 -18.15 -4.74
C PRO A 263 8.26 -18.58 -5.97
N VAL A 264 8.90 -19.37 -6.83
CA VAL A 264 8.26 -19.97 -8.00
C VAL A 264 7.44 -21.15 -7.48
N ALA A 265 6.12 -20.97 -7.44
CA ALA A 265 5.18 -22.06 -7.21
C ALA A 265 4.51 -22.45 -8.52
#